data_AF-S4S094-F1
#
_entry.id   AF-S4S094-F1
#
_cell.length_a   1.000
_cell.length_b   1.000
_cell.length_c   1.000
_cell.angle_alpha   90.00
_cell.angle_beta   90.00
_cell.angle_gamma   90.00
#
_symmetry.space_group_name_H-M   'P 1'
#
loop_
_entity.id
_entity.type
_entity.pdbx_description
1 polymer ?
#
loop_
_entity_poly.entity_id
_entity_poly.type
_entity_poly.pdbx_seq_one_letter_code
_entity_poly.pdbx_strand_id
1 'polypeptide(L)'
;MARLGAFGRLAREFRPAADFLLVYVEEAHPLDGWSTGDAPFQLPRHRSLPERLEAAHRLAGLLGPACPVVADTMRNETTAAYGTAFLRLYILQAGVVVYKGPSGPEGYRLSEVQAWLRDFTARQQQKLCSL
;
A
#
# COMPACT_ATOMS: atom_id res chain seq x y z
N MET A 1 -3.70 11.46 5.92
CA MET A 1 -2.27 11.68 6.29
C MET A 1 -1.76 10.68 7.33
N ALA A 2 -2.39 10.53 8.51
CA ALA A 2 -1.88 9.67 9.60
C ALA A 2 -1.58 8.20 9.20
N ARG A 3 -2.44 7.60 8.36
CA ARG A 3 -2.29 6.21 7.87
C ARG A 3 -1.04 6.00 7.00
N LEU A 4 -0.79 6.92 6.06
CA LEU A 4 0.41 6.87 5.19
C LEU A 4 1.70 6.99 6.02
N GLY A 5 1.72 7.91 6.98
CA GLY A 5 2.86 8.07 7.88
C GLY A 5 3.10 6.84 8.77
N ALA A 6 2.03 6.16 9.22
CA ALA A 6 2.13 4.91 9.96
C ALA A 6 2.72 3.77 9.11
N PHE A 7 2.28 3.64 7.86
CA PHE A 7 2.87 2.69 6.92
C PHE A 7 4.35 2.98 6.66
N GLY A 8 4.73 4.25 6.44
CA GLY A 8 6.13 4.62 6.26
C GLY A 8 7.01 4.35 7.48
N ARG A 9 6.47 4.38 8.70
CA ARG A 9 7.18 3.93 9.91
C ARG A 9 7.37 2.42 9.93
N LEU A 10 6.31 1.67 9.67
CA LEU A 10 6.33 0.21 9.61
C LEU A 10 7.31 -0.29 8.54
N ALA A 11 7.29 0.30 7.35
CA ALA A 11 8.21 -0.05 6.26
C ALA A 11 9.68 0.19 6.65
N ARG A 12 9.97 1.26 7.39
CA ARG A 12 11.33 1.52 7.89
C ARG A 12 11.75 0.55 9.00
N GLU A 13 10.85 0.23 9.92
CA GLU A 13 11.10 -0.70 11.03
C GLU A 13 11.43 -2.10 10.52
N PHE A 14 10.66 -2.61 9.55
CA PHE A 14 10.76 -3.98 9.06
C PHE A 14 11.54 -4.15 7.76
N ARG A 15 12.22 -3.09 7.28
CA ARG A 15 13.08 -3.14 6.08
C ARG A 15 14.11 -4.28 6.09
N PRO A 16 14.73 -4.66 7.22
CA PRO A 16 15.65 -5.80 7.26
C PRO A 16 14.98 -7.16 7.03
N ALA A 17 13.66 -7.26 7.21
CA ALA A 17 12.92 -8.52 7.16
C ALA A 17 12.03 -8.67 5.93
N ALA A 18 11.60 -7.56 5.31
CA ALA A 18 10.71 -7.58 4.16
C ALA A 18 10.91 -6.34 3.26
N ASP A 19 10.63 -6.53 1.98
CA ASP A 19 10.45 -5.44 1.03
C ASP A 19 9.03 -4.85 1.12
N PHE A 20 8.91 -3.58 0.78
CA PHE A 20 7.66 -2.85 0.78
C PHE A 20 7.42 -2.22 -0.59
N LEU A 21 6.15 -2.21 -1.02
CA LEU A 21 5.71 -1.58 -2.26
C LEU A 21 4.34 -0.94 -2.03
N LEU A 22 4.17 0.29 -2.49
CA LEU A 22 2.87 0.94 -2.58
C LEU A 22 2.46 1.04 -4.05
N VAL A 23 1.32 0.46 -4.39
CA VAL A 23 0.72 0.60 -5.72
C VAL A 23 -0.39 1.64 -5.66
N TYR A 24 -0.20 2.74 -6.38
CA TYR A 24 -1.17 3.82 -6.53
C TYR A 24 -2.25 3.39 -7.54
N VAL A 25 -3.51 3.38 -7.12
CA VAL A 25 -4.66 2.93 -7.91
C VAL A 25 -5.55 4.12 -8.31
N GLU A 26 -6.66 3.84 -8.98
CA GLU A 26 -7.66 4.87 -9.33
C GLU A 26 -8.17 5.63 -8.09
N GLU A 27 -8.44 6.93 -8.26
CA GLU A 27 -8.97 7.77 -7.19
C GLU A 27 -10.28 7.22 -6.64
N ALA A 28 -10.34 7.05 -5.33
CA ALA A 28 -11.55 6.66 -4.62
C ALA A 28 -12.68 7.70 -4.77
N HIS A 29 -12.31 8.97 -4.83
CA HIS A 29 -13.22 10.12 -4.81
C HIS A 29 -12.73 11.19 -5.80
N PRO A 30 -12.86 10.95 -7.13
CA PRO A 30 -12.40 11.91 -8.13
C PRO A 30 -13.27 13.18 -8.11
N LEU A 31 -12.66 14.33 -8.40
CA LEU A 31 -13.32 15.64 -8.48
C LEU A 31 -14.44 15.70 -9.52
N ASP A 32 -14.28 15.02 -10.65
CA ASP A 32 -15.26 14.91 -11.73
C ASP A 32 -16.23 13.75 -11.52
N GLY A 33 -16.37 13.26 -10.28
CA GLY A 33 -17.31 12.24 -9.86
C GLY A 33 -17.97 12.55 -8.51
N TRP A 34 -18.39 11.52 -7.77
CA TRP A 34 -18.98 11.69 -6.44
C TRP A 34 -17.86 11.95 -5.43
N SER A 35 -17.75 13.18 -4.96
CA SER A 35 -16.74 13.61 -3.98
C SER A 35 -17.43 14.24 -2.77
N THR A 36 -16.94 13.92 -1.58
CA THR A 36 -17.36 14.57 -0.33
C THR A 36 -16.64 15.90 -0.09
N GLY A 37 -15.71 16.31 -0.96
CA GLY A 37 -14.97 17.58 -0.85
C GLY A 37 -13.83 17.59 0.19
N ASP A 38 -13.84 16.65 1.14
CA ASP A 38 -12.92 16.65 2.30
C ASP A 38 -11.63 15.84 2.08
N ALA A 39 -11.40 15.34 0.85
CA ALA A 39 -10.19 14.59 0.55
C ALA A 39 -8.95 15.50 0.55
N PRO A 40 -7.83 15.09 1.17
CA PRO A 40 -6.60 15.89 1.20
C PRO A 40 -5.97 16.08 -0.20
N PHE A 41 -6.33 15.20 -1.14
CA PHE A 41 -6.04 15.37 -2.56
C PHE A 41 -7.35 15.42 -3.31
N GLN A 42 -7.58 16.56 -3.95
CA GLN A 42 -8.68 16.78 -4.85
C GLN A 42 -8.12 16.62 -6.28
N LEU A 43 -8.24 15.41 -6.82
CA LEU A 43 -7.76 15.06 -8.16
C LEU A 43 -8.93 14.64 -9.05
N PRO A 44 -8.95 15.02 -10.33
CA PRO A 44 -9.88 14.43 -11.29
C PRO A 44 -9.52 12.96 -11.53
N ARG A 45 -10.45 12.20 -12.10
CA ARG A 45 -10.18 10.85 -12.57
C ARG A 45 -9.09 10.90 -13.62
N HIS A 46 -8.04 10.10 -13.42
CA HIS A 46 -6.93 10.00 -14.37
C HIS A 46 -7.44 9.47 -15.73
N ARG A 47 -7.12 10.20 -16.80
CA ARG A 47 -7.43 9.85 -18.20
C ARG A 47 -6.22 9.27 -18.93
N SER A 48 -5.05 9.39 -18.34
CA SER A 48 -3.79 8.94 -18.91
C SER A 48 -2.84 8.42 -17.83
N LEU A 49 -1.86 7.60 -18.25
CA LEU A 49 -0.82 7.10 -17.34
C LEU A 49 0.03 8.24 -16.74
N PRO A 50 0.45 9.27 -17.51
CA PRO A 50 1.17 10.41 -16.94
C PRO A 50 0.42 11.12 -15.79
N GLU A 51 -0.89 11.33 -15.92
CA GLU A 51 -1.69 11.92 -14.84
C GLU A 51 -1.66 11.06 -13.57
N ARG A 52 -1.81 9.75 -13.72
CA ARG A 52 -1.74 8.81 -12.59
C ARG A 52 -0.33 8.76 -11.98
N LEU A 53 0.70 8.82 -12.79
CA LEU A 53 2.09 8.86 -12.34
C LEU A 53 2.38 10.15 -11.56
N GLU A 54 1.84 11.29 -11.98
CA GLU A 54 1.98 12.55 -11.25
C GLU A 54 1.33 12.45 -9.85
N ALA A 55 0.13 11.88 -9.75
CA ALA A 55 -0.52 11.63 -8.47
C ALA A 55 0.29 10.68 -7.57
N ALA A 56 0.82 9.60 -8.15
CA ALA A 56 1.69 8.66 -7.46
C ALA A 56 2.98 9.32 -6.97
N HIS A 57 3.59 10.19 -7.78
CA HIS A 57 4.80 10.94 -7.44
C HIS A 57 4.56 11.88 -6.25
N ARG A 58 3.43 12.59 -6.24
CA ARG A 58 3.02 13.42 -5.10
C ARG A 58 2.86 12.61 -3.82
N LEU A 59 2.25 11.41 -3.90
CA LEU A 59 2.13 10.52 -2.74
C LEU A 59 3.51 10.02 -2.26
N ALA A 60 4.42 9.71 -3.19
CA ALA A 60 5.77 9.28 -2.89
C ALA A 60 6.55 10.35 -2.09
N GLY A 61 6.41 11.63 -2.46
CA GLY A 61 7.00 12.74 -1.73
C GLY A 61 6.59 12.82 -0.25
N LEU A 62 5.38 12.36 0.08
CA LEU A 62 4.85 12.35 1.45
C LEU A 62 5.28 11.12 2.25
N LEU A 63 5.45 9.99 1.57
CA LEU A 63 5.91 8.74 2.17
C LEU A 63 7.42 8.76 2.46
N GLY A 64 8.16 9.54 1.67
CA GLY A 64 9.62 9.61 1.74
C GLY A 64 10.29 8.34 1.18
N PRO A 65 11.61 8.17 1.40
CA PRO A 65 12.38 7.09 0.79
C PRO A 65 12.13 5.70 1.42
N ALA A 66 11.13 5.59 2.31
CA ALA A 66 10.84 4.36 3.06
C ALA A 66 10.37 3.22 2.15
N CYS A 67 9.60 3.54 1.12
CA CYS A 67 8.93 2.55 0.28
C CYS A 67 8.78 3.09 -1.16
N PRO A 68 9.14 2.32 -2.19
CA PRO A 68 8.85 2.67 -3.58
C PRO A 68 7.35 2.78 -3.81
N VAL A 69 6.97 3.80 -4.58
CA VAL A 69 5.59 4.00 -5.06
C VAL A 69 5.58 3.77 -6.56
N VAL A 70 4.70 2.88 -7.01
CA VAL A 70 4.41 2.64 -8.43
C VAL A 70 2.95 2.93 -8.72
N ALA A 71 2.59 3.14 -9.98
CA ALA A 71 1.20 3.30 -10.39
C ALA A 71 0.66 2.02 -11.03
N ASP A 72 -0.62 1.70 -10.77
CA ASP A 72 -1.33 0.66 -11.50
C ASP A 72 -1.54 1.08 -12.96
N THR A 73 -1.68 0.11 -13.86
CA THR A 73 -1.94 0.37 -15.27
C THR A 73 -3.28 1.06 -15.47
N MET A 74 -3.46 1.80 -16.57
CA MET A 74 -4.75 2.46 -16.85
C MET A 74 -5.92 1.49 -17.05
N ARG A 75 -5.63 0.19 -17.21
CA ARG A 75 -6.62 -0.90 -17.23
C ARG A 75 -6.99 -1.42 -15.83
N ASN A 76 -6.39 -0.86 -14.78
CA ASN A 76 -6.59 -1.23 -13.38
C ASN A 76 -6.30 -2.72 -13.11
N GLU A 77 -5.25 -3.27 -13.73
CA GLU A 77 -4.92 -4.69 -13.68
C GLU A 77 -4.55 -5.16 -12.26
N THR A 78 -3.83 -4.34 -11.48
CA THR A 78 -3.54 -4.66 -10.07
C THR A 78 -4.82 -4.62 -9.25
N THR A 79 -5.65 -3.61 -9.45
CA THR A 79 -6.96 -3.54 -8.77
C THR A 79 -7.84 -4.74 -9.08
N ALA A 80 -7.87 -5.20 -10.33
CA ALA A 80 -8.62 -6.38 -10.73
C ALA A 80 -8.04 -7.67 -10.10
N ALA A 81 -6.72 -7.87 -10.18
CA ALA A 81 -6.06 -9.08 -9.69
C ALA A 81 -6.10 -9.20 -8.16
N TYR A 82 -5.98 -8.09 -7.44
CA TYR A 82 -5.92 -8.07 -5.98
C TYR A 82 -7.21 -7.56 -5.32
N GLY A 83 -8.26 -7.21 -6.07
CA GLY A 83 -9.51 -6.69 -5.52
C GLY A 83 -9.28 -5.51 -4.55
N THR A 84 -8.48 -4.53 -4.97
CA THR A 84 -8.02 -3.40 -4.14
C THR A 84 -8.80 -2.11 -4.36
N ALA A 85 -10.09 -2.19 -4.74
CA ALA A 85 -10.93 -1.01 -4.81
C ALA A 85 -10.77 -0.20 -3.51
N PHE A 86 -10.47 1.10 -3.66
CA PHE A 86 -10.02 2.01 -2.60
C PHE A 86 -8.59 1.76 -2.12
N LEU A 87 -8.41 0.90 -1.12
CA LEU A 87 -7.13 0.63 -0.47
C LEU A 87 -7.16 -0.77 0.13
N ARG A 88 -6.01 -1.46 0.10
CA ARG A 88 -5.90 -2.79 0.69
C ARG A 88 -4.45 -3.13 1.03
N LEU A 89 -4.26 -3.96 2.06
CA LEU A 89 -2.95 -4.45 2.48
C LEU A 89 -2.80 -5.93 2.12
N TYR A 90 -1.62 -6.28 1.64
CA TYR A 90 -1.24 -7.66 1.30
C TYR A 90 0.15 -7.97 1.82
N ILE A 91 0.39 -9.24 2.14
CA ILE A 91 1.75 -9.77 2.31
C ILE A 91 1.90 -10.93 1.34
N LEU A 92 2.95 -10.87 0.54
CA LEU A 92 3.34 -11.94 -0.38
C LEU A 92 4.62 -12.57 0.14
N GLN A 93 4.67 -13.90 0.17
CA GLN A 93 5.85 -14.66 0.51
C GLN A 93 6.02 -15.78 -0.51
N ALA A 94 7.17 -15.82 -1.19
CA ALA A 94 7.47 -16.83 -2.22
C ALA A 94 6.37 -16.97 -3.29
N GLY A 95 5.81 -15.84 -3.74
CA GLY A 95 4.73 -15.81 -4.74
C GLY A 95 3.33 -16.14 -4.21
N VAL A 96 3.18 -16.41 -2.91
CA VAL A 96 1.89 -16.77 -2.28
C VAL A 96 1.40 -15.62 -1.40
N VAL A 97 0.10 -15.31 -1.49
CA VAL A 97 -0.55 -14.36 -0.57
C VAL A 97 -0.73 -15.03 0.78
N VAL A 98 0.06 -14.57 1.77
CA VAL A 98 0.03 -15.08 3.16
C VAL A 98 -0.77 -14.17 4.10
N TYR A 99 -1.12 -12.97 3.64
CA TYR A 99 -2.06 -12.08 4.31
C TYR A 99 -2.82 -11.26 3.27
N LYS A 100 -4.15 -11.17 3.45
CA LYS A 100 -5.06 -10.34 2.68
C LYS A 100 -5.92 -9.54 3.65
N GLY A 101 -5.74 -8.23 3.68
CA GLY A 101 -6.55 -7.35 4.52
C GLY A 101 -8.04 -7.41 4.15
N PRO A 102 -8.94 -7.15 5.10
CA PRO A 102 -10.37 -6.99 4.82
C PRO A 102 -10.64 -5.90 3.78
N SER A 103 -11.80 -5.95 3.13
CA SER A 103 -12.19 -4.94 2.16
C SER A 103 -12.56 -3.61 2.82
N GLY A 104 -12.38 -2.50 2.09
CA GLY A 104 -12.79 -1.16 2.53
C GLY A 104 -11.81 -0.46 3.48
N PRO A 105 -12.07 0.82 3.80
CA PRO A 105 -11.15 1.65 4.58
C PRO A 105 -11.01 1.20 6.05
N GLU A 106 -11.97 0.45 6.58
CA GLU A 106 -11.91 -0.19 7.90
C GLU A 106 -10.99 -1.44 7.89
N GLY A 107 -10.76 -2.01 6.70
CA GLY A 107 -9.82 -3.10 6.46
C GLY A 107 -8.35 -2.69 6.47
N TYR A 108 -8.04 -1.40 6.65
CA TYR A 108 -6.67 -0.91 6.75
C TYR A 108 -6.03 -1.22 8.12
N ARG A 109 -5.74 -2.49 8.35
CA ARG A 109 -5.24 -2.99 9.63
C ARG A 109 -3.73 -3.16 9.59
N LEU A 110 -2.99 -2.05 9.74
CA LEU A 110 -1.52 -2.10 9.84
C LEU A 110 -1.03 -2.88 11.06
N SER A 111 -1.82 -2.95 12.13
CA SER A 111 -1.51 -3.75 13.31
C SER A 111 -1.41 -5.25 13.00
N GLU A 112 -2.28 -5.78 12.12
CA GLU A 112 -2.23 -7.18 11.69
C GLU A 112 -0.99 -7.45 10.84
N VAL A 113 -0.64 -6.52 9.94
CA VAL A 113 0.62 -6.59 9.16
C VAL A 113 1.84 -6.55 10.08
N GLN A 114 1.83 -5.66 11.07
CA GLN A 114 2.93 -5.54 12.04
C GLN A 114 3.09 -6.83 12.87
N ALA A 115 1.98 -7.40 13.35
CA ALA A 115 2.01 -8.67 14.07
C ALA A 115 2.61 -9.79 13.21
N TRP A 116 2.15 -9.90 11.96
CA TRP A 116 2.68 -10.89 11.03
C TRP A 116 4.19 -10.74 10.79
N LEU A 117 4.67 -9.51 10.57
CA LEU A 117 6.08 -9.23 10.34
C LEU A 117 6.96 -9.52 11.57
N ARG A 118 6.45 -9.25 12.78
CA ARG A 118 7.13 -9.61 14.04
C ARG A 118 7.28 -11.12 14.18
N ASP A 119 6.18 -11.84 14.01
CA ASP A 119 6.19 -13.32 14.09
C ASP A 119 7.09 -13.94 13.01
N PHE A 120 7.06 -13.38 11.81
CA PHE A 120 7.95 -13.78 10.72
C PHE A 120 9.41 -13.57 11.11
N THR A 121 9.78 -12.37 11.58
CA THR A 121 11.16 -12.01 11.95
C THR A 121 11.68 -12.91 13.09
N ALA A 122 10.87 -13.14 14.11
CA ALA A 122 11.22 -14.01 15.24
C ALA A 122 11.49 -15.45 14.79
N ARG A 123 10.65 -16.00 13.90
CA ARG A 123 10.85 -17.34 13.31
C ARG A 123 12.12 -17.43 12.46
N GLN A 124 12.48 -16.37 11.73
CA GLN A 124 13.72 -16.36 10.95
C GLN A 124 14.96 -16.34 11.87
N GLN A 125 14.94 -15.54 12.94
CA GLN A 125 16.03 -15.51 13.92
C GLN A 125 16.21 -16.85 14.64
N GLN A 126 15.11 -17.50 15.05
CA GLN A 126 15.20 -18.80 15.72
C GLN A 126 15.82 -19.87 14.81
N LYS A 127 15.48 -19.88 13.51
CA LYS A 127 16.10 -20.80 12.53
C LYS A 127 17.60 -20.54 12.37
N LEU A 128 18.01 -19.27 12.39
CA LEU A 128 19.42 -18.90 12.26
C LEU A 128 20.25 -19.30 13.49
N CYS A 129 19.68 -19.20 14.69
CA CYS A 129 20.34 -19.58 15.94
C CYS A 129 20.35 -21.10 16.22
N SER A 130 19.56 -21.89 15.47
CA SER A 130 19.51 -23.35 15.59
C SER A 130 20.43 -24.08 14.60
N LEU A 131 21.17 -23.34 13.77
CA LEU A 131 22.20 -23.82 12.84
C LEU A 131 23.59 -23.61 13.46
#